data_AF-A0A6B3HS43-F1
#
_entry.id   AF-A0A6B3HS43-F1
#
_cell.length_a   1.000
_cell.length_b   1.000
_cell.length_c   1.000
_cell.angle_alpha   90.00
_cell.angle_beta   90.00
_cell.angle_gamma   90.00
#
_symmetry.space_group_name_H-M   'P 1'
#
loop_
_entity.id
_entity.type
_entity.pdbx_description
1 polymer ?
#
loop_
_entity_poly.entity_id
_entity_poly.type
_entity_poly.pdbx_seq_one_letter_code
_entity_poly.pdbx_strand_id
1 'polypeptide(L)'
;VASMLYLDYSREDGQWSPNEQGGRENWDAVGFLQEMNATVYRRNPGVVTIAEESTAWDGVTRPTDGGGLGFGLKWNMGWMHDSLLYVAKEPVHRKYH
;
A
#
# COMPACT_ATOMS: atom_id res chain seq x y z
N VAL A 1 3.29 -3.78 -1.95
CA VAL A 1 3.37 -2.51 -2.73
C VAL A 1 4.39 -1.53 -2.15
N ALA A 2 4.54 -1.43 -0.83
CA ALA A 2 5.51 -0.53 -0.18
C ALA A 2 6.95 -0.59 -0.74
N SER A 3 7.43 -1.78 -1.12
CA SER A 3 8.76 -1.97 -1.72
C SER A 3 8.98 -1.23 -3.05
N MET A 4 7.91 -0.91 -3.77
CA MET A 4 7.99 -0.10 -4.98
C MET A 4 7.90 1.40 -4.66
N LEU A 5 7.06 1.76 -3.69
CA LEU A 5 6.69 3.16 -3.39
C LEU A 5 7.78 3.96 -2.68
N TYR A 6 8.73 3.29 -2.01
CA TYR A 6 9.75 3.97 -1.22
C TYR A 6 11.16 3.60 -1.66
N LEU A 7 11.99 4.62 -1.88
CA LEU A 7 13.40 4.50 -2.25
C LEU A 7 14.27 3.98 -1.10
N ASP A 8 13.82 4.14 0.15
CA ASP A 8 14.50 3.69 1.36
C ASP A 8 14.04 2.28 1.81
N TYR A 9 13.15 1.62 1.07
CA TYR A 9 12.58 0.36 1.51
C TYR A 9 13.65 -0.70 1.75
N SER A 10 13.74 -1.17 3.00
CA SER A 10 14.72 -2.18 3.45
C SER A 10 16.19 -1.77 3.23
N ARG A 11 16.49 -0.47 3.24
CA ARG A 11 17.84 0.09 3.10
C ARG A 11 18.20 0.91 4.33
N GLU A 12 19.47 0.88 4.73
CA GLU A 12 19.97 1.68 5.85
C GLU A 12 20.29 3.11 5.42
N ASP A 13 20.52 3.99 6.40
CA ASP A 13 20.94 5.36 6.16
C ASP A 13 22.24 5.41 5.34
N GLY A 14 22.24 6.21 4.27
CA GLY A 14 23.35 6.30 3.32
C GLY A 14 23.39 5.23 2.22
N GLN A 15 22.48 4.24 2.24
CA GLN A 15 22.36 3.22 1.18
C GLN A 15 21.30 3.56 0.12
N TRP A 16 20.67 4.73 0.22
CA TRP A 16 19.66 5.21 -0.71
C TRP A 16 19.83 6.71 -0.95
N SER A 17 19.15 7.24 -1.96
CA SER A 17 19.17 8.67 -2.29
C SER A 17 17.74 9.19 -2.41
N PRO A 18 17.47 10.42 -1.93
CA PRO A 18 16.14 11.01 -2.04
C PRO A 18 15.75 11.28 -3.48
N ASN A 19 14.45 11.43 -3.70
CA ASN A 19 13.91 11.92 -4.97
C ASN A 19 14.27 13.39 -5.20
N GLU A 20 13.91 13.93 -6.37
CA GLU A 20 14.20 15.33 -6.75
C GLU A 20 13.62 16.38 -5.78
N GLN A 21 12.63 16.01 -4.97
CA GLN A 21 11.97 16.88 -3.99
C GLN A 21 12.53 16.68 -2.57
N GLY A 22 13.57 15.86 -2.39
CA GLY A 22 14.16 15.54 -1.09
C GLY A 22 13.40 14.47 -0.30
N GLY A 23 12.33 13.91 -0.87
CA GLY A 23 11.51 12.88 -0.25
C GLY A 23 12.02 11.46 -0.49
N ARG A 24 11.38 10.48 0.14
CA ARG A 24 11.69 9.06 -0.03
C ARG A 24 10.76 8.34 -1.01
N GLU A 25 9.77 9.04 -1.52
CA GLU A 25 8.77 8.53 -2.45
C GLU A 25 9.41 8.24 -3.80
N ASN A 26 9.12 7.07 -4.36
CA ASN A 26 9.54 6.69 -5.70
C ASN A 26 8.47 7.11 -6.72
N TRP A 27 8.58 8.33 -7.25
CA TRP A 27 7.57 8.91 -8.15
C TRP A 27 7.41 8.14 -9.48
N ASP A 28 8.48 7.53 -9.99
CA ASP A 28 8.39 6.69 -11.19
C ASP A 28 7.53 5.45 -10.94
N ALA A 29 7.69 4.82 -9.77
CA ALA A 29 6.86 3.68 -9.38
C ALA A 29 5.40 4.09 -9.14
N VAL A 30 5.16 5.27 -8.54
CA VAL A 30 3.81 5.82 -8.37
C VAL A 30 3.14 6.03 -9.74
N GLY A 31 3.82 6.69 -10.67
CA GLY A 31 3.32 6.93 -12.02
C GLY A 31 3.03 5.63 -12.77
N PHE A 32 3.94 4.65 -12.68
CA PHE A 32 3.74 3.32 -13.25
C PHE A 32 2.48 2.64 -12.71
N LEU A 33 2.27 2.63 -11.38
CA LEU A 33 1.11 1.99 -10.76
C LEU A 33 -0.21 2.68 -11.16
N GLN A 34 -0.20 4.01 -11.24
CA GLN A 34 -1.35 4.79 -11.71
C GLN A 34 -1.70 4.44 -13.17
N GLU A 35 -0.71 4.44 -14.06
CA GLU A 35 -0.92 4.10 -15.47
C GLU A 35 -1.41 2.66 -15.64
N MET A 36 -0.81 1.72 -14.90
CA MET A 36 -1.18 0.31 -14.90
C MET A 36 -2.65 0.14 -14.50
N ASN A 37 -3.06 0.69 -13.35
CA ASN A 37 -4.44 0.54 -12.87
C ASN A 37 -5.45 1.23 -13.80
N ALA A 38 -5.17 2.46 -14.25
CA ALA A 38 -6.03 3.17 -15.20
C ALA A 38 -6.19 2.39 -16.52
N THR A 39 -5.10 1.80 -17.03
CA THR A 39 -5.13 1.04 -18.27
C THR A 39 -5.86 -0.30 -18.12
N VAL A 40 -5.63 -1.02 -17.02
CA VAL A 40 -6.29 -2.30 -16.73
C VAL A 40 -7.80 -2.12 -16.68
N TYR A 41 -8.31 -1.12 -15.93
CA TYR A 41 -9.74 -0.87 -15.83
C TYR A 41 -10.37 -0.35 -17.12
N ARG A 42 -9.65 0.48 -17.88
CA ARG A 42 -10.13 0.96 -19.18
C ARG A 42 -10.26 -0.17 -20.20
N ARG A 43 -9.31 -1.10 -20.23
CA ARG A 43 -9.27 -2.19 -21.22
C ARG A 43 -10.12 -3.40 -20.82
N ASN A 44 -10.31 -3.63 -19.53
CA ASN A 44 -11.01 -4.81 -19.02
C ASN A 44 -12.03 -4.41 -17.94
N PRO A 45 -13.21 -3.90 -18.33
CA PRO A 45 -14.25 -3.56 -17.37
C PRO A 45 -14.64 -4.75 -16.48
N GLY A 46 -14.77 -4.51 -15.17
CA GLY A 46 -15.21 -5.52 -14.19
C GLY A 46 -14.11 -6.33 -13.52
N VAL A 47 -12.84 -6.18 -13.92
CA VAL A 47 -11.72 -6.74 -13.15
C VAL A 47 -11.51 -5.95 -11.85
N VAL A 48 -10.70 -6.49 -10.94
CA VAL A 48 -10.30 -5.82 -9.71
C VAL A 48 -8.78 -5.97 -9.55
N THR A 49 -8.08 -4.86 -9.33
CA THR A 49 -6.69 -4.89 -8.89
C THR A 49 -6.64 -4.74 -7.36
N ILE A 50 -5.80 -5.54 -6.70
CA ILE A 50 -5.72 -5.59 -5.24
C ILE A 50 -4.29 -5.31 -4.80
N ALA A 51 -4.12 -4.40 -3.85
CA ALA A 51 -2.83 -4.09 -3.24
C ALA A 51 -2.72 -4.68 -1.84
N GLU A 52 -1.58 -5.33 -1.56
CA GLU A 52 -1.07 -5.45 -0.20
C GLU A 52 -0.04 -4.34 0.02
N GLU A 53 -0.33 -3.45 0.95
CA GLU A 53 0.45 -2.24 1.21
C GLU A 53 0.49 -2.07 2.74
N SER A 54 1.68 -2.27 3.30
CA SER A 54 1.92 -2.43 4.73
C SER A 54 2.44 -1.16 5.42
N THR A 55 2.60 -0.06 4.69
CA THR A 55 2.80 1.27 5.25
C THR A 55 1.47 2.05 5.27
N ALA A 56 1.54 3.33 5.66
CA ALA A 56 0.41 4.24 5.74
C ALA A 56 0.29 5.13 4.49
N TRP A 57 0.57 4.61 3.29
CA TRP A 57 0.42 5.40 2.05
C TRP A 57 -1.05 5.83 1.85
N ASP A 58 -1.30 7.13 1.69
CA ASP A 58 -2.66 7.63 1.47
C ASP A 58 -3.15 7.36 0.05
N GLY A 59 -4.44 7.06 -0.11
CA GLY A 59 -5.07 6.96 -1.43
C GLY A 59 -4.72 5.70 -2.24
N VAL A 60 -4.29 4.60 -1.61
CA VAL A 60 -4.01 3.32 -2.33
C VAL A 60 -5.18 2.87 -3.19
N THR A 61 -6.42 3.00 -2.70
CA THR A 61 -7.64 2.64 -3.43
C THR A 61 -8.43 3.82 -3.97
N ARG A 62 -7.86 5.04 -3.95
CA ARG A 62 -8.50 6.23 -4.53
C ARG A 62 -8.28 6.21 -6.05
N PRO A 63 -9.22 6.72 -6.86
CA PRO A 63 -9.04 6.90 -8.30
C PRO A 63 -7.76 7.69 -8.67
N THR A 64 -7.17 7.35 -9.82
CA THR A 64 -5.90 7.94 -10.28
C THR A 64 -6.03 9.39 -10.72
N ASP A 65 -7.21 9.82 -11.18
CA ASP A 65 -7.53 11.22 -11.51
C ASP A 65 -7.56 12.13 -10.27
N GLY A 66 -7.77 11.57 -9.09
CA GLY A 66 -7.69 12.24 -7.79
C GLY A 66 -6.36 12.04 -7.05
N GLY A 67 -5.31 11.60 -7.74
CA GLY A 67 -3.97 11.39 -7.16
C GLY A 67 -3.80 10.09 -6.35
N GLY A 68 -4.78 9.17 -6.40
CA GLY A 68 -4.64 7.83 -5.82
C GLY A 68 -3.82 6.88 -6.67
N LEU A 69 -3.49 5.70 -6.13
CA LEU A 69 -2.79 4.65 -6.91
C LEU A 69 -3.74 3.88 -7.83
N GLY A 70 -5.05 3.96 -7.59
CA GLY A 70 -6.07 3.35 -8.44
C GLY A 70 -6.32 1.86 -8.18
N PHE A 71 -5.91 1.29 -7.05
CA PHE A 71 -6.31 -0.09 -6.74
C PHE A 71 -7.80 -0.20 -6.40
N GLY A 72 -8.43 -1.32 -6.73
CA GLY A 72 -9.83 -1.55 -6.40
C GLY A 72 -10.03 -1.92 -4.93
N LEU A 73 -9.08 -2.67 -4.35
CA LEU A 73 -9.09 -3.07 -2.95
C LEU A 73 -7.67 -3.01 -2.36
N LYS A 74 -7.59 -2.82 -1.04
CA LYS A 74 -6.35 -2.94 -0.24
C LYS A 74 -6.56 -3.99 0.84
N TRP A 75 -5.59 -4.89 1.01
CA TRP A 75 -5.58 -5.80 2.15
C TRP A 75 -5.46 -5.03 3.46
N ASN A 76 -6.36 -5.31 4.39
CA ASN A 76 -6.32 -4.70 5.72
C ASN A 76 -5.39 -5.51 6.63
N MET A 77 -4.10 -5.25 6.52
CA MET A 77 -3.06 -5.92 7.31
C MET A 77 -3.20 -5.64 8.81
N GLY A 78 -3.68 -4.45 9.20
CA GLY A 78 -3.98 -4.12 10.60
C GLY A 78 -5.08 -5.00 11.16
N TRP A 79 -6.23 -5.08 10.47
CA TRP A 79 -7.32 -5.96 10.88
C TRP A 79 -6.89 -7.43 10.97
N MET A 80 -6.10 -7.91 10.00
CA MET A 80 -5.58 -9.28 10.02
C MET A 80 -4.69 -9.51 11.25
N HIS A 81 -3.75 -8.60 11.51
CA HIS A 81 -2.83 -8.71 12.64
C HIS A 81 -3.58 -8.68 13.98
N ASP A 82 -4.48 -7.70 14.16
CA ASP A 82 -5.28 -7.52 15.37
C ASP A 82 -6.19 -8.72 15.62
N SER A 83 -6.85 -9.22 14.57
CA SER A 83 -7.76 -10.37 14.67
C SER A 83 -7.02 -11.64 15.07
N LEU A 84 -5.87 -11.93 14.43
CA LEU A 84 -5.08 -13.12 14.76
C LEU A 84 -4.49 -13.02 16.17
N LEU A 85 -3.96 -11.86 16.56
CA LEU A 85 -3.44 -11.64 17.91
C LEU A 85 -4.53 -11.80 18.97
N TYR A 86 -5.73 -11.29 18.73
CA TYR A 86 -6.87 -11.42 19.63
C TYR A 86 -7.29 -12.89 19.81
N VAL A 87 -7.45 -13.63 18.71
CA VAL A 87 -7.88 -15.04 18.75
C VAL A 87 -6.85 -15.92 19.45
N ALA A 88 -5.56 -15.61 19.30
CA ALA A 88 -4.46 -16.30 19.96
C ALA A 88 -4.42 -16.08 21.49
N LYS A 89 -5.09 -15.06 22.04
CA LYS A 89 -5.20 -14.87 23.50
C LYS A 89 -6.10 -15.92 24.12
N GLU A 90 -5.73 -16.37 25.32
CA GLU A 90 -6.62 -17.15 26.18
C GLU A 90 -7.95 -16.41 26.41
N PRO A 91 -9.11 -17.09 26.42
CA PRO A 91 -10.41 -16.44 26.52
C PRO A 91 -10.55 -15.46 27.69
N VAL A 92 -9.93 -15.76 28.84
CA VAL A 92 -9.97 -14.89 30.04
C VAL A 92 -9.25 -13.54 29.84
N HIS A 93 -8.26 -13.50 28.95
CA HIS A 93 -7.47 -12.29 28.65
C HIS A 93 -8.06 -11.44 27.52
N ARG A 94 -9.01 -11.98 26.74
CA ARG A 94 -9.60 -11.28 25.59
C ARG A 94 -10.37 -10.01 25.95
N LYS A 95 -10.85 -9.86 27.19
CA LYS A 95 -11.60 -8.67 27.63
C LYS A 95 -10.76 -7.39 27.77
N TYR A 96 -9.44 -7.49 27.64
CA TYR A 96 -8.50 -6.36 27.75
C TYR A 96 -7.94 -5.90 26.41
N HIS A 97 -8.50 -6.40 25.31
CA HIS A 97 -8.09 -6.19 23.91
C HIS A 97 -9.34 -5.98 23.05
#